data_AF-A0A2M8PWS2-F1
#
_entry.id   AF-A0A2M8PWS2-F1
#
_cell.length_a   1.000
_cell.length_b   1.000
_cell.length_c   1.000
_cell.angle_alpha   90.00
_cell.angle_beta   90.00
_cell.angle_gamma   90.00
#
_symmetry.space_group_name_H-M   'P 1'
#
loop_
_entity.id
_entity.type
_entity.pdbx_description
1 polymer ?
#
loop_
_entity_poly.entity_id
_entity_poly.type
_entity_poly.pdbx_seq_one_letter_code
_entity_poly.pdbx_strand_id
1 'polypeptide(L)'
;MSRVRSRSAVQFPPEYFRRYDESSDELFYSLPRLVVHIDDEAIAAVTQLYSELLPESGQVLDLMSSWRSHLPHSFKGKVSALGMNAEEMRQNPQVDTFVVQNLNRTPQLPYADQTFDGAVCTVSVQYLVDPIAVFKEVRRTLKPEAPFIITFSNRCFPTKAVAIWQVTSMAQKAALVASYLEAAGFAEIRAEDRSPQARRGWFGAGSGDPVIGVWGRRPLSDL
;
A
#
# COMPACT_ATOMS: atom_id res chain seq x y z
N MET A 1 -40.54 7.79 6.42
CA MET A 1 -39.32 8.21 5.70
C MET A 1 -38.18 8.31 6.70
N SER A 2 -37.39 7.25 6.85
CA SER A 2 -36.26 7.22 7.78
C SER A 2 -35.08 7.98 7.16
N ARG A 3 -34.63 9.05 7.80
CA ARG A 3 -33.42 9.78 7.38
C ARG A 3 -32.22 8.86 7.59
N VAL A 4 -31.56 8.47 6.50
CA VAL A 4 -30.22 7.88 6.56
C VAL A 4 -29.33 8.91 7.28
N ARG A 5 -28.82 8.54 8.46
CA ARG A 5 -27.80 9.35 9.14
C ARG A 5 -26.57 9.35 8.24
N SER A 6 -26.23 10.51 7.69
CA SER A 6 -24.90 10.76 7.13
C SER A 6 -23.88 10.33 8.19
N ARG A 7 -23.09 9.29 7.88
CA ARG A 7 -21.89 8.99 8.68
C ARG A 7 -21.01 10.23 8.58
N SER A 8 -20.65 10.82 9.72
CA SER A 8 -19.67 11.91 9.76
C SER A 8 -18.42 11.46 9.02
N ALA A 9 -17.97 12.25 8.05
CA ALA A 9 -16.71 11.97 7.36
C ALA A 9 -15.60 11.87 8.42
N VAL A 10 -14.82 10.79 8.38
CA VAL A 10 -13.69 10.60 9.28
C VAL A 10 -12.71 11.75 9.05
N GLN A 11 -12.53 12.60 10.07
CA GLN A 11 -11.63 13.75 10.00
C GLN A 11 -10.34 13.41 10.75
N PHE A 12 -9.22 13.52 10.06
CA PHE A 12 -7.90 13.28 10.64
C PHE A 12 -7.25 14.63 10.96
N PRO A 13 -6.70 14.81 12.18
CA PRO A 13 -5.96 16.02 12.52
C PRO A 13 -4.75 16.22 11.60
N PRO A 14 -4.50 17.43 11.06
CA PRO A 14 -3.38 17.67 10.14
C PRO A 14 -2.00 17.32 10.73
N GLU A 15 -1.83 17.44 12.04
CA GLU A 15 -0.61 17.08 12.75
C GLU A 15 -0.24 15.59 12.62
N TYR A 16 -1.20 14.71 12.30
CA TYR A 16 -0.95 13.29 12.09
C TYR A 16 -0.03 13.06 10.88
N PHE A 17 -0.11 13.94 9.88
CA PHE A 17 0.59 13.79 8.60
C PHE A 17 1.89 14.59 8.51
N ARG A 18 2.29 15.29 9.57
CA ARG A 18 3.60 15.94 9.65
C ARG A 18 4.71 14.90 9.69
N ARG A 19 5.91 15.29 9.28
CA ARG A 19 7.10 14.43 9.29
C ARG A 19 8.22 15.10 10.08
N TYR A 20 9.17 14.30 10.57
CA TYR A 20 10.37 14.87 11.20
C TYR A 20 11.24 15.58 10.15
N ASP A 21 11.40 14.94 8.99
CA ASP A 21 12.07 15.50 7.83
C ASP A 21 11.04 15.89 6.75
N GLU A 22 10.71 17.18 6.70
CA GLU A 22 9.84 17.77 5.68
C GLU A 22 10.60 18.24 4.43
N SER A 23 11.90 17.95 4.32
CA SER A 23 12.65 18.21 3.08
C SER A 23 12.07 17.42 1.90
N SER A 24 12.43 17.85 0.68
CA SER A 24 11.95 17.26 -0.56
C SER A 24 12.13 15.74 -0.60
N ASP A 25 11.07 15.04 -1.02
CA ASP A 25 11.10 13.60 -1.23
C ASP A 25 11.94 13.25 -2.46
N GLU A 26 11.95 14.11 -3.49
CA GLU A 26 12.81 13.97 -4.67
C GLU A 26 14.29 13.88 -4.30
N LEU A 27 14.75 14.69 -3.32
CA LEU A 27 16.10 14.59 -2.81
C LEU A 27 16.35 13.25 -2.10
N PHE A 28 15.41 12.81 -1.26
CA PHE A 28 15.54 11.57 -0.49
C PHE A 28 15.55 10.30 -1.36
N TYR A 29 14.75 10.29 -2.42
CA TYR A 29 14.61 9.18 -3.37
C TYR A 29 15.51 9.31 -4.62
N SER A 30 16.39 10.32 -4.67
CA SER A 30 17.29 10.55 -5.80
C SER A 30 18.28 9.41 -6.04
N LEU A 31 18.74 8.76 -4.98
CA LEU A 31 19.63 7.61 -5.05
C LEU A 31 18.83 6.30 -4.95
N PRO A 32 19.03 5.35 -5.89
CA PRO A 32 18.33 4.09 -5.87
C PRO A 32 18.78 3.23 -4.68
N ARG A 33 17.83 2.50 -4.11
CA ARG A 33 18.03 1.53 -3.03
C ARG A 33 17.56 0.16 -3.52
N LEU A 34 18.48 -0.57 -4.18
CA LEU A 34 18.24 -1.92 -4.69
C LEU A 34 18.33 -2.98 -3.58
N VAL A 35 17.56 -2.77 -2.50
CA VAL A 35 17.42 -3.68 -1.35
C VAL A 35 15.95 -3.91 -1.03
N VAL A 36 15.60 -5.10 -0.56
CA VAL A 36 14.26 -5.34 -0.01
C VAL A 36 14.20 -4.84 1.43
N HIS A 37 13.05 -4.30 1.83
CA HIS A 37 12.88 -3.63 3.13
C HIS A 37 12.31 -4.51 4.25
N ILE A 38 11.97 -5.76 3.90
CA ILE A 38 11.45 -6.80 4.79
C ILE A 38 12.18 -8.11 4.48
N ASP A 39 12.27 -9.00 5.46
CA ASP A 39 12.92 -10.32 5.28
C ASP A 39 12.14 -11.28 4.36
N ASP A 40 12.78 -12.39 4.00
CA ASP A 40 12.24 -13.37 3.06
C ASP A 40 10.94 -14.02 3.53
N GLU A 41 10.76 -14.22 4.84
CA GLU A 41 9.53 -14.82 5.38
C GLU A 41 8.37 -13.84 5.27
N ALA A 42 8.61 -12.56 5.55
CA ALA A 42 7.66 -11.47 5.35
C ALA A 42 7.32 -11.30 3.85
N ILE A 43 8.31 -11.37 2.96
CA ILE A 43 8.08 -11.36 1.50
C ILE A 43 7.19 -12.52 1.08
N ALA A 44 7.44 -13.73 1.61
CA ALA A 44 6.61 -14.90 1.31
C ALA A 44 5.16 -14.70 1.77
N ALA A 45 4.95 -14.12 2.96
CA ALA A 45 3.61 -13.80 3.47
C ALA A 45 2.87 -12.76 2.61
N VAL A 46 3.56 -11.70 2.17
CA VAL A 46 3.02 -10.70 1.24
C VAL A 46 2.64 -11.35 -0.09
N THR A 47 3.54 -12.17 -0.65
CA THR A 47 3.34 -12.88 -1.91
C THR A 47 2.13 -13.80 -1.84
N GLN A 48 1.95 -14.52 -0.73
CA GLN A 48 0.81 -15.38 -0.50
C GLN A 48 -0.50 -14.59 -0.44
N LEU A 49 -0.53 -13.48 0.31
CA LEU A 49 -1.70 -12.61 0.39
C LEU A 49 -2.10 -12.08 -1.00
N TYR A 50 -1.13 -11.68 -1.81
CA TYR A 50 -1.39 -11.23 -3.18
C TYR A 50 -1.92 -12.35 -4.06
N SER A 51 -1.42 -13.59 -3.92
CA SER A 51 -1.97 -14.75 -4.63
C SER A 51 -3.41 -15.09 -4.23
N GLU A 52 -3.84 -14.78 -3.01
CA GLU A 52 -5.20 -15.05 -2.53
C GLU A 52 -6.21 -13.98 -2.99
N LEU A 53 -5.75 -12.73 -3.12
CA LEU A 53 -6.64 -11.58 -3.30
C LEU A 53 -6.63 -10.98 -4.71
N LEU A 54 -5.52 -11.05 -5.43
CA LEU A 54 -5.45 -10.56 -6.81
C LEU A 54 -5.98 -11.60 -7.80
N PRO A 55 -6.51 -11.18 -8.95
CA PRO A 55 -6.80 -12.11 -10.03
C PRO A 55 -5.50 -12.75 -10.56
N GLU A 56 -5.59 -13.98 -11.08
CA GLU A 56 -4.42 -14.69 -11.65
C GLU A 56 -3.80 -13.99 -12.87
N SER A 57 -4.59 -13.14 -13.55
CA SER A 57 -4.18 -12.33 -14.70
C SER A 57 -5.00 -11.02 -14.74
N GLY A 58 -4.61 -10.08 -15.59
CA GLY A 58 -5.24 -8.76 -15.69
C GLY A 58 -4.23 -7.63 -15.62
N GLN A 59 -4.67 -6.41 -15.28
CA GLN A 59 -3.80 -5.25 -15.08
C GLN A 59 -3.72 -4.91 -13.59
N VAL A 60 -2.52 -4.90 -13.03
CA VAL A 60 -2.29 -4.54 -11.61
C VAL A 60 -1.46 -3.27 -11.51
N LEU A 61 -1.86 -2.38 -10.59
CA LEU A 61 -1.06 -1.22 -10.19
C LEU A 61 -0.20 -1.58 -8.98
N ASP A 62 1.12 -1.44 -9.09
CA ASP A 62 2.05 -1.44 -7.97
C ASP A 62 2.33 0.01 -7.55
N LEU A 63 1.64 0.46 -6.49
CA LEU A 63 1.63 1.83 -6.01
C LEU A 63 2.76 2.06 -5.01
N MET A 64 3.48 3.17 -5.18
CA MET A 64 4.70 3.50 -4.42
C MET A 64 5.78 2.41 -4.58
N SER A 65 5.89 1.86 -5.78
CA SER A 65 6.77 0.76 -6.14
C SER A 65 8.25 1.13 -6.07
N SER A 66 9.06 0.08 -5.98
CA SER A 66 10.52 0.10 -6.05
C SER A 66 10.99 -1.03 -6.98
N TRP A 67 12.13 -1.65 -6.71
CA TRP A 67 12.74 -2.68 -7.55
C TRP A 67 12.17 -4.09 -7.36
N ARG A 68 11.18 -4.28 -6.47
CA ARG A 68 10.45 -5.55 -6.26
C ARG A 68 8.98 -5.29 -5.94
N SER A 69 8.08 -6.00 -6.63
CA SER A 69 6.62 -5.90 -6.43
C SER A 69 6.05 -6.99 -5.52
N HIS A 70 6.77 -8.09 -5.32
CA HIS A 70 6.37 -9.24 -4.49
C HIS A 70 5.08 -9.94 -4.98
N LEU A 71 4.75 -9.82 -6.26
CA LEU A 71 3.66 -10.60 -6.86
C LEU A 71 4.06 -12.08 -6.96
N PRO A 72 3.10 -13.02 -6.86
CA PRO A 72 3.40 -14.43 -7.01
C PRO A 72 3.92 -14.73 -8.42
N HIS A 73 4.88 -15.66 -8.54
CA HIS A 73 5.42 -16.10 -9.84
C HIS A 73 4.35 -16.68 -10.79
N SER A 74 3.22 -17.12 -10.23
CA SER A 74 2.07 -17.60 -10.99
C SER A 74 1.29 -16.49 -11.70
N PHE A 75 1.41 -15.21 -11.29
CA PHE A 75 0.67 -14.10 -11.90
C PHE A 75 1.01 -13.95 -13.40
N LYS A 76 -0.01 -13.86 -14.25
CA LYS A 76 0.08 -13.80 -15.72
C LYS A 76 -0.47 -12.50 -16.32
N GLY A 77 -0.55 -11.44 -15.53
CA GLY A 77 -1.04 -10.14 -15.96
C GLY A 77 0.05 -9.16 -16.37
N LYS A 78 -0.36 -7.90 -16.58
CA LYS A 78 0.52 -6.75 -16.75
C LYS A 78 0.59 -5.93 -15.46
N VAL A 79 1.77 -5.43 -15.14
CA VAL A 79 2.04 -4.63 -13.95
C VAL A 79 2.47 -3.23 -14.36
N SER A 80 1.70 -2.23 -13.93
CA SER A 80 2.09 -0.83 -14.01
C SER A 80 2.58 -0.38 -12.65
N ALA A 81 3.81 0.13 -12.57
CA ALA A 81 4.37 0.67 -11.33
C ALA A 81 4.24 2.19 -11.29
N LEU A 82 4.03 2.74 -10.09
CA LEU A 82 4.23 4.15 -9.83
C LEU A 82 5.11 4.31 -8.60
N GLY A 83 6.23 5.01 -8.74
CA GLY A 83 7.21 5.18 -7.67
C GLY A 83 7.99 6.47 -7.79
N MET A 84 8.98 6.64 -6.92
CA MET A 84 9.80 7.87 -6.86
C MET A 84 11.18 7.73 -7.49
N ASN A 85 11.63 6.50 -7.77
CA ASN A 85 12.94 6.25 -8.37
C ASN A 85 12.81 5.43 -9.66
N ALA A 86 13.20 6.05 -10.78
CA ALA A 86 13.11 5.43 -12.10
C ALA A 86 14.03 4.21 -12.25
N GLU A 87 15.20 4.23 -11.59
CA GLU A 87 16.18 3.14 -11.70
C GLU A 87 15.70 1.90 -10.95
N GLU A 88 15.15 2.08 -9.76
CA GLU A 88 14.53 0.98 -9.01
C GLU A 88 13.46 0.27 -9.85
N MET A 89 12.51 1.03 -10.44
CA MET A 89 11.45 0.45 -11.25
C MET A 89 11.96 -0.18 -12.55
N ARG A 90 13.00 0.36 -13.19
CA ARG A 90 13.65 -0.30 -14.35
C ARG A 90 14.29 -1.65 -13.99
N GLN A 91 14.77 -1.79 -12.76
CA GLN A 91 15.38 -3.01 -12.24
C GLN A 91 14.34 -3.98 -11.63
N ASN A 92 13.04 -3.65 -11.70
CA ASN A 92 11.98 -4.51 -11.22
C ASN A 92 11.56 -5.52 -12.30
N PRO A 93 11.88 -6.82 -12.14
CA PRO A 93 11.61 -7.83 -13.17
C PRO A 93 10.12 -8.16 -13.32
N GLN A 94 9.25 -7.68 -12.42
CA GLN A 94 7.82 -7.93 -12.46
C GLN A 94 7.03 -6.77 -13.08
N VAL A 95 7.69 -5.65 -13.42
CA VAL A 95 7.04 -4.42 -13.92
C VAL A 95 7.14 -4.34 -15.44
N ASP A 96 6.02 -4.08 -16.11
CA ASP A 96 5.97 -3.88 -17.57
C ASP A 96 6.13 -2.41 -17.96
N THR A 97 5.51 -1.51 -17.20
CA THR A 97 5.55 -0.06 -17.43
C THR A 97 5.60 0.68 -16.10
N PHE A 98 6.19 1.88 -16.08
CA PHE A 98 6.24 2.65 -14.84
C PHE A 98 6.09 4.15 -15.06
N VAL A 99 5.65 4.83 -13.99
CA VAL A 99 5.58 6.29 -13.88
C VAL A 99 6.38 6.75 -12.66
N VAL A 100 7.18 7.80 -12.83
CA VAL A 100 7.85 8.49 -11.72
C VAL A 100 6.98 9.65 -11.28
N GLN A 101 6.47 9.62 -10.05
CA GLN A 101 5.60 10.67 -9.53
C GLN A 101 5.64 10.78 -8.02
N ASN A 102 5.71 12.02 -7.54
CA ASN A 102 5.56 12.34 -6.13
C ASN A 102 4.10 12.52 -5.75
N LEU A 103 3.50 11.49 -5.15
CA LEU A 103 2.12 11.50 -4.69
C LEU A 103 1.85 12.51 -3.55
N ASN A 104 2.87 12.89 -2.78
CA ASN A 104 2.75 13.93 -1.75
C ASN A 104 2.67 15.34 -2.34
N ARG A 105 3.00 15.51 -3.62
CA ARG A 105 2.84 16.78 -4.36
C ARG A 105 1.64 16.74 -5.30
N THR A 106 1.48 15.65 -6.03
CA THR A 106 0.42 15.44 -7.02
C THR A 106 -0.23 14.10 -6.73
N PRO A 107 -1.34 14.05 -5.97
CA PRO A 107 -2.00 12.80 -5.64
C PRO A 107 -2.76 12.17 -6.83
N GLN A 108 -3.03 12.95 -7.89
CA GLN A 108 -3.77 12.49 -9.07
C GLN A 108 -2.99 11.43 -9.86
N LEU A 109 -3.56 10.25 -10.02
CA LEU A 109 -2.91 9.16 -10.74
C LEU A 109 -3.07 9.35 -12.26
N PRO A 110 -2.00 9.22 -13.07
CA PRO A 110 -2.03 9.47 -14.51
C PRO A 110 -2.55 8.26 -15.30
N TYR A 111 -3.58 7.60 -14.76
CA TYR A 111 -4.25 6.46 -15.36
C TYR A 111 -5.73 6.77 -15.57
N ALA A 112 -6.32 6.15 -16.58
CA ALA A 112 -7.75 6.27 -16.83
C ALA A 112 -8.57 5.60 -15.72
N ASP A 113 -9.83 6.02 -15.60
CA ASP A 113 -10.79 5.38 -14.72
C ASP A 113 -10.93 3.89 -15.07
N GLN A 114 -11.12 3.03 -14.06
CA GLN A 114 -11.42 1.61 -14.26
C GLN A 114 -10.39 0.85 -15.14
N THR A 115 -9.11 1.19 -15.01
CA THR A 115 -8.00 0.53 -15.72
C THR A 115 -7.61 -0.80 -15.09
N PHE A 116 -7.48 -0.85 -13.76
CA PHE A 116 -6.80 -1.93 -13.05
C PHE A 116 -7.76 -2.94 -12.44
N ASP A 117 -7.42 -4.22 -12.57
CA ASP A 117 -8.09 -5.37 -11.94
C ASP A 117 -7.66 -5.57 -10.48
N GLY A 118 -6.63 -4.85 -10.02
CA GLY A 118 -6.21 -4.79 -8.63
C GLY A 118 -5.08 -3.76 -8.42
N ALA A 119 -4.86 -3.35 -7.19
CA ALA A 119 -3.75 -2.48 -6.81
C ALA A 119 -3.08 -2.99 -5.53
N VAL A 120 -1.77 -2.82 -5.43
CA VAL A 120 -0.97 -3.14 -4.25
C VAL A 120 -0.16 -1.94 -3.78
N CYS A 121 0.11 -1.83 -2.48
CA CYS A 121 1.02 -0.85 -1.89
C CYS A 121 1.81 -1.54 -0.77
N THR A 122 3.09 -1.84 -1.05
CA THR A 122 3.95 -2.64 -0.16
C THR A 122 4.89 -1.75 0.64
N VAL A 123 4.79 -1.80 1.96
CA VAL A 123 5.69 -1.14 2.94
C VAL A 123 5.92 0.35 2.62
N SER A 124 4.88 1.03 2.13
CA SER A 124 5.01 2.42 1.64
C SER A 124 3.94 3.40 2.12
N VAL A 125 2.77 2.93 2.56
CA VAL A 125 1.64 3.79 2.99
C VAL A 125 2.02 4.81 4.07
N GLN A 126 3.00 4.48 4.91
CA GLN A 126 3.48 5.33 6.01
C GLN A 126 4.13 6.64 5.58
N TYR A 127 4.41 6.82 4.28
CA TYR A 127 5.05 8.02 3.74
C TYR A 127 4.07 9.01 3.09
N LEU A 128 2.77 8.67 3.02
CA LEU A 128 1.74 9.53 2.44
C LEU A 128 1.29 10.63 3.41
N VAL A 129 1.36 11.88 2.98
CA VAL A 129 0.88 13.05 3.77
C VAL A 129 -0.59 13.39 3.49
N ASP A 130 -1.16 12.87 2.41
CA ASP A 130 -2.60 12.92 2.10
C ASP A 130 -3.07 11.54 1.57
N PRO A 131 -3.15 10.52 2.44
CA PRO A 131 -3.49 9.17 2.01
C PRO A 131 -4.90 9.07 1.44
N ILE A 132 -5.84 9.90 1.90
CA ILE A 132 -7.24 9.84 1.44
C ILE A 132 -7.34 10.32 -0.01
N ALA A 133 -6.66 11.42 -0.38
CA ALA A 133 -6.65 11.88 -1.77
C ALA A 133 -6.03 10.83 -2.70
N VAL A 134 -4.91 10.22 -2.31
CA VAL A 134 -4.27 9.16 -3.08
C VAL A 134 -5.17 7.94 -3.20
N PHE A 135 -5.81 7.50 -2.10
CA PHE A 135 -6.65 6.31 -2.11
C PHE A 135 -7.92 6.53 -2.94
N LYS A 136 -8.48 7.75 -2.97
CA LYS A 136 -9.58 8.10 -3.89
C LYS A 136 -9.17 7.95 -5.35
N GLU A 137 -7.95 8.35 -5.69
CA GLU A 137 -7.41 8.18 -7.04
C GLU A 137 -7.15 6.71 -7.37
N VAL A 138 -6.62 5.93 -6.43
CA VAL A 138 -6.52 4.47 -6.60
C VAL A 138 -7.91 3.89 -6.89
N ARG A 139 -8.92 4.22 -6.07
CA ARG A 139 -10.30 3.77 -6.26
C ARG A 139 -10.85 4.14 -7.64
N ARG A 140 -10.60 5.38 -8.12
CA ARG A 140 -11.00 5.83 -9.46
C ARG A 140 -10.42 4.94 -10.55
N THR A 141 -9.14 4.58 -10.44
CA THR A 141 -8.43 3.78 -11.45
C THR A 141 -8.74 2.28 -11.39
N LEU A 142 -9.27 1.76 -10.28
CA LEU A 142 -9.64 0.35 -10.13
C LEU A 142 -10.95 0.03 -10.85
N LYS A 143 -11.11 -1.16 -11.44
CA LYS A 143 -12.40 -1.66 -11.95
C LYS A 143 -13.36 -1.97 -10.80
N PRO A 144 -14.68 -2.04 -11.03
CA PRO A 144 -15.63 -2.49 -10.01
C PRO A 144 -15.17 -3.78 -9.34
N GLU A 145 -15.32 -3.86 -8.02
CA GLU A 145 -14.94 -5.00 -7.17
C GLU A 145 -13.44 -5.31 -7.07
N ALA A 146 -12.59 -4.61 -7.85
CA ALA A 146 -11.15 -4.80 -7.79
C ALA A 146 -10.60 -4.41 -6.40
N PRO A 147 -9.67 -5.22 -5.85
CA PRO A 147 -9.10 -4.97 -4.53
C PRO A 147 -8.00 -3.90 -4.58
N PHE A 148 -7.89 -3.14 -3.50
CA PHE A 148 -6.68 -2.40 -3.15
C PHE A 148 -6.07 -3.00 -1.89
N ILE A 149 -4.86 -3.54 -2.00
CA ILE A 149 -4.21 -4.31 -0.94
C ILE A 149 -2.97 -3.55 -0.44
N ILE A 150 -3.01 -3.15 0.82
CA ILE A 150 -1.91 -2.46 1.48
C ILE A 150 -1.23 -3.43 2.44
N THR A 151 0.08 -3.59 2.32
CA THR A 151 0.87 -4.38 3.26
C THR A 151 1.92 -3.50 3.92
N PHE A 152 2.17 -3.72 5.21
CA PHE A 152 3.20 -2.98 5.93
C PHE A 152 3.79 -3.80 7.07
N SER A 153 5.00 -3.39 7.48
CA SER A 153 5.76 -3.98 8.58
C SER A 153 6.08 -2.91 9.64
N ASN A 154 6.86 -3.29 10.66
CA ASN A 154 7.47 -2.36 11.61
C ASN A 154 8.69 -1.62 11.03
N ARG A 155 9.14 -1.98 9.83
CA ARG A 155 10.25 -1.34 9.10
C ARG A 155 9.77 -0.07 8.39
N CYS A 156 10.51 1.03 8.58
CA CYS A 156 10.32 2.27 7.83
C CYS A 156 11.57 3.17 7.93
N PHE A 157 11.62 4.24 7.14
CA PHE A 157 12.52 5.38 7.37
C PHE A 157 11.88 6.33 8.37
N PRO A 158 12.33 6.37 9.65
CA PRO A 158 11.56 7.04 10.69
C PRO A 158 11.39 8.54 10.47
N THR A 159 12.38 9.19 9.86
CA THR A 159 12.35 10.63 9.60
C THR A 159 11.33 11.03 8.53
N LYS A 160 11.05 10.13 7.58
CA LYS A 160 10.11 10.36 6.46
C LYS A 160 8.70 9.81 6.70
N ALA A 161 8.52 8.90 7.64
CA ALA A 161 7.17 8.43 7.98
C ALA A 161 6.38 9.51 8.73
N VAL A 162 5.07 9.53 8.51
CA VAL A 162 4.18 10.52 9.14
C VAL A 162 4.07 10.30 10.66
N ALA A 163 3.84 11.39 11.40
CA ALA A 163 3.88 11.42 12.86
C ALA A 163 2.96 10.37 13.50
N ILE A 164 1.74 10.20 12.99
CA ILE A 164 0.80 9.19 13.51
C ILE A 164 1.34 7.76 13.39
N TRP A 165 2.14 7.47 12.36
CA TRP A 165 2.74 6.14 12.16
C TRP A 165 3.79 5.81 13.23
N GLN A 166 4.45 6.81 13.79
CA GLN A 166 5.49 6.63 14.81
C GLN A 166 4.93 6.29 16.18
N VAL A 167 3.71 6.75 16.47
CA VAL A 167 3.09 6.64 17.81
C VAL A 167 2.01 5.58 17.89
N THR A 168 1.86 4.75 16.85
CA THR A 168 0.83 3.70 16.76
C THR A 168 1.42 2.29 16.76
N SER A 169 0.77 1.38 17.48
CA SER A 169 1.03 -0.06 17.43
C SER A 169 0.63 -0.66 16.07
N MET A 170 1.05 -1.88 15.77
CA MET A 170 0.66 -2.56 14.51
C MET A 170 -0.86 -2.68 14.36
N ALA A 171 -1.57 -3.00 15.45
CA ALA A 171 -3.03 -3.06 15.44
C ALA A 171 -3.68 -1.68 15.20
N GLN A 172 -3.11 -0.61 15.78
CA GLN A 172 -3.57 0.75 15.55
C GLN A 172 -3.28 1.21 14.11
N LYS A 173 -2.13 0.83 13.54
CA LYS A 173 -1.81 1.06 12.12
C LYS A 173 -2.80 0.36 11.20
N ALA A 174 -3.22 -0.87 11.53
CA ALA A 174 -4.23 -1.59 10.78
C ALA A 174 -5.57 -0.83 10.76
N ALA A 175 -6.03 -0.38 11.94
CA ALA A 175 -7.24 0.41 12.08
C ALA A 175 -7.14 1.77 11.35
N LEU A 176 -5.95 2.40 11.38
CA LEU A 176 -5.68 3.66 10.70
C LEU A 176 -5.80 3.51 9.17
N VAL A 177 -5.13 2.51 8.58
CA VAL A 177 -5.19 2.24 7.14
C VAL A 177 -6.61 1.84 6.72
N ALA A 178 -7.31 1.04 7.52
CA ALA A 178 -8.72 0.73 7.29
C ALA A 178 -9.60 1.99 7.27
N SER A 179 -9.33 2.95 8.16
CA SER A 179 -10.05 4.23 8.20
C SER A 179 -9.75 5.09 6.96
N TYR A 180 -8.53 5.03 6.40
CA TYR A 180 -8.20 5.68 5.12
C TYR A 180 -8.99 5.06 3.96
N LEU A 181 -9.09 3.74 3.89
CA LEU A 181 -9.90 3.03 2.90
C LEU A 181 -11.38 3.42 3.01
N GLU A 182 -11.95 3.46 4.21
CA GLU A 182 -13.35 3.87 4.43
C GLU A 182 -13.57 5.32 3.97
N ALA A 183 -12.69 6.24 4.38
CA ALA A 183 -12.76 7.66 4.00
C ALA A 183 -12.58 7.90 2.49
N ALA A 184 -11.88 6.99 1.80
CA ALA A 184 -11.71 7.01 0.35
C ALA A 184 -12.87 6.35 -0.42
N GLY A 185 -13.82 5.70 0.27
CA GLY A 185 -15.01 5.09 -0.30
C GLY A 185 -14.84 3.64 -0.75
N PHE A 186 -13.88 2.89 -0.17
CA PHE A 186 -13.78 1.45 -0.38
C PHE A 186 -14.81 0.69 0.48
N ALA A 187 -15.24 -0.47 -0.01
CA ALA A 187 -16.14 -1.40 0.68
C ALA A 187 -15.39 -2.68 1.10
N GLU A 188 -16.06 -3.54 1.88
CA GLU A 188 -15.54 -4.85 2.31
C GLU A 188 -14.14 -4.81 2.95
N ILE A 189 -13.90 -3.78 3.77
CA ILE A 189 -12.59 -3.55 4.36
C ILE A 189 -12.25 -4.65 5.36
N ARG A 190 -11.07 -5.25 5.21
CA ARG A 190 -10.52 -6.29 6.08
C ARG A 190 -9.09 -5.97 6.46
N ALA A 191 -8.69 -6.43 7.63
CA ALA A 191 -7.31 -6.39 8.11
C ALA A 191 -6.94 -7.74 8.72
N GLU A 192 -5.77 -8.25 8.36
CA GLU A 192 -5.24 -9.52 8.86
C GLU A 192 -3.79 -9.36 9.28
N ASP A 193 -3.44 -10.04 10.37
CA ASP A 193 -2.04 -10.29 10.73
C ASP A 193 -1.54 -11.49 9.92
N ARG A 194 -0.61 -11.22 9.02
CA ARG A 194 0.06 -12.19 8.13
C ARG A 194 1.51 -12.40 8.55
N SER A 195 1.88 -11.99 9.76
CA SER A 195 3.24 -12.13 10.26
C SER A 195 3.69 -13.60 10.21
N PRO A 196 4.92 -13.87 9.75
CA PRO A 196 5.46 -15.22 9.76
C PRO A 196 5.33 -15.84 11.15
N GLN A 197 4.76 -17.04 11.22
CA GLN A 197 4.70 -17.77 12.48
C GLN A 197 6.12 -18.21 12.84
N ALA A 198 6.56 -17.85 14.04
CA ALA A 198 7.85 -18.30 14.54
C ALA A 198 7.94 -19.83 14.46
N ARG A 199 8.84 -20.35 13.61
CA ARG A 199 9.25 -21.74 13.70
C ARG A 199 9.86 -21.93 15.09
N ARG A 200 9.23 -22.75 15.94
CA ARG A 200 9.81 -23.17 17.23
C ARG A 200 11.03 -24.04 16.95
N GLY A 201 12.18 -23.42 16.73
CA GLY A 201 13.48 -24.08 16.79
C GLY A 201 13.89 -24.35 18.25
N TRP A 202 14.78 -25.32 18.44
CA TRP A 202 15.33 -25.69 19.77
C TRP A 202 16.07 -24.54 20.49
N PHE A 203 16.38 -23.44 19.81
CA PHE A 203 17.10 -22.27 20.36
C PHE A 203 16.27 -20.98 20.42
N GLY A 204 14.95 -21.05 20.34
CA GLY A 204 14.07 -19.88 20.48
C GLY A 204 13.49 -19.37 19.15
N ALA A 205 12.49 -18.49 19.28
CA ALA A 205 11.57 -18.07 18.24
C ALA A 205 12.27 -17.51 16.98
N GLY A 206 12.00 -18.10 15.81
CA GLY A 206 12.26 -17.41 14.54
C GLY A 206 11.41 -16.14 14.48
N SER A 207 12.04 -14.96 14.45
CA SER A 207 11.35 -13.66 14.47
C SER A 207 11.43 -13.01 13.09
N GLY A 208 10.57 -13.43 12.17
CA GLY A 208 10.37 -12.72 10.91
C GLY A 208 9.79 -11.33 11.14
N ASP A 209 10.05 -10.40 10.23
CA ASP A 209 9.45 -9.08 10.21
C ASP A 209 7.91 -9.23 10.20
N PRO A 210 7.17 -8.52 11.07
CA PRO A 210 5.72 -8.65 11.11
C PRO A 210 5.12 -8.12 9.81
N VAL A 211 4.00 -8.70 9.40
CA VAL A 211 3.28 -8.28 8.19
C VAL A 211 1.81 -8.12 8.53
N ILE A 212 1.28 -6.92 8.33
CA ILE A 212 -0.16 -6.68 8.34
C ILE A 212 -0.62 -6.43 6.91
N GLY A 213 -1.69 -7.11 6.51
CA GLY A 213 -2.41 -6.83 5.28
C GLY A 213 -3.72 -6.11 5.60
N VAL A 214 -4.00 -5.01 4.92
CA VAL A 214 -5.28 -4.29 4.99
C VAL A 214 -5.76 -4.05 3.57
N TRP A 215 -6.99 -4.42 3.26
CA TRP A 215 -7.54 -4.23 1.92
C TRP A 215 -9.02 -3.89 1.95
N GLY A 216 -9.47 -3.29 0.86
CA GLY A 216 -10.88 -3.07 0.55
C GLY A 216 -11.11 -3.24 -0.95
N ARG A 217 -12.37 -3.23 -1.37
CA ARG A 217 -12.78 -3.34 -2.77
C ARG A 217 -13.40 -2.05 -3.27
N ARG A 218 -13.17 -1.73 -4.55
CA ARG A 218 -13.98 -0.70 -5.21
C ARG A 218 -15.46 -1.16 -5.21
N PRO A 219 -16.41 -0.36 -4.72
CA PRO A 219 -17.83 -0.72 -4.80
C PRO A 219 -18.31 -0.92 -6.24
N LEU A 220 -19.33 -1.74 -6.44
CA LEU A 220 -20.00 -1.95 -7.75
C LEU A 220 -20.59 -0.65 -8.34
N SER A 221 -20.95 0.30 -7.50
CA SER A 221 -21.55 1.59 -7.87
C SER A 221 -21.09 2.69 -6.93
N ASP A 222 -20.86 3.89 -7.46
CA ASP A 222 -20.56 5.11 -6.69
C ASP A 222 -21.84 5.69 -6.05
N LEU A 223 -22.50 4.92 -5.16
CA LEU A 223 -23.67 5.35 -4.40
C LEU A 223 -23.28 5.98 -3.05
#